data_AF-A8G374-F1
#
_entry.id   AF-A8G374-F1
#
_cell.length_a   1.000
_cell.length_b   1.000
_cell.length_c   1.000
_cell.angle_alpha   90.00
_cell.angle_beta   90.00
_cell.angle_gamma   90.00
#
_symmetry.space_group_name_H-M   'P 1'
#
loop_
_entity.id
_entity.type
_entity.pdbx_description
1 polymer ?
#
loop_
_entity_poly.entity_id
_entity_poly.type
_entity_poly.pdbx_seq_one_letter_code
_entity_poly.pdbx_strand_id
1 'polypeptide(L)'
;MKRLFLATILFLFPFNAQAGFPEGENGYDLKKIEESFRLPCDEIGNDDCIARALGVGACTWIFEINKDKETGEALKIADTVLIALLKGNNLDLKSMLEKDGLIKNKIKKEATYRINFCREETKKAIPKLIKKLPEGVVLDEERIEDLTSVFPLQYLSMFEQMSKFKK
;
A
#
# COMPACT_ATOMS: atom_id res chain seq x y z
N MET A 1 47.72 27.48 -19.31
CA MET A 1 47.28 26.32 -18.50
C MET A 1 46.52 26.80 -17.26
N LYS A 2 45.23 27.15 -17.37
CA LYS A 2 44.37 27.57 -16.24
C LYS A 2 42.89 27.37 -16.57
N ARG A 3 42.48 26.20 -17.06
CA ARG A 3 41.05 25.89 -17.29
C ARG A 3 40.86 24.37 -17.30
N LEU A 4 40.90 23.72 -16.13
CA LEU A 4 40.56 22.29 -16.01
C LEU A 4 40.34 21.81 -14.56
N PHE A 5 39.88 22.68 -13.65
CA PHE A 5 39.69 22.31 -12.23
C PHE A 5 38.29 22.63 -11.67
N LEU A 6 37.27 22.76 -12.52
CA LEU A 6 35.90 23.02 -12.08
C LEU A 6 34.90 21.89 -12.38
N ALA A 7 35.35 20.78 -12.97
CA ALA A 7 34.46 19.66 -13.32
C ALA A 7 34.44 18.51 -12.28
N THR A 8 35.35 18.50 -11.31
CA THR A 8 35.51 17.37 -10.37
C THR A 8 34.69 17.48 -9.08
N ILE A 9 34.05 18.62 -8.79
CA ILE A 9 33.28 18.81 -7.54
C ILE A 9 31.85 18.26 -7.64
N LEU A 10 31.33 18.03 -8.85
CA LEU A 10 29.98 17.45 -9.06
C LEU A 10 29.92 15.93 -8.92
N PHE A 11 31.06 15.23 -8.82
CA PHE A 11 31.12 13.76 -8.68
C PHE A 11 31.33 13.28 -7.22
N LEU A 12 31.46 14.19 -6.25
CA LEU A 12 31.66 13.84 -4.83
C LEU A 12 30.42 13.97 -3.96
N PHE A 13 29.29 14.42 -4.52
CA PHE A 13 28.02 14.32 -3.80
C PHE A 13 27.44 12.93 -4.03
N PRO A 14 27.31 12.10 -2.98
CA PRO A 14 26.42 10.97 -3.08
C PRO A 14 25.03 11.58 -3.13
N PHE A 15 24.50 11.80 -4.35
CA PHE A 15 23.06 11.87 -4.52
C PHE A 15 22.51 10.47 -4.26
N ASN A 16 22.56 10.06 -2.98
CA ASN A 16 21.65 9.10 -2.42
C ASN A 16 20.28 9.80 -2.39
N ALA A 17 19.72 10.05 -3.57
CA ALA A 17 18.29 10.17 -3.70
C ALA A 17 17.74 8.80 -3.33
N GLN A 18 17.56 8.58 -2.03
CA GLN A 18 16.73 7.51 -1.54
C GLN A 18 15.32 7.88 -1.97
N ALA A 19 14.96 7.49 -3.20
CA ALA A 19 13.58 7.41 -3.67
C ALA A 19 12.91 6.23 -2.94
N GLY A 20 12.94 6.27 -1.61
CA GLY A 20 12.20 5.40 -0.73
C GLY A 20 10.84 6.01 -0.47
N PHE A 21 9.86 5.16 -0.15
CA PHE A 21 8.62 5.64 0.44
C PHE A 21 8.95 6.48 1.70
N PRO A 22 8.20 7.55 2.04
CA PRO A 22 8.55 8.46 3.14
C PRO A 22 8.33 7.80 4.51
N GLU A 23 9.22 6.87 4.86
CA GLU A 23 9.24 6.06 6.05
C GLU A 23 10.61 6.24 6.74
N GLY A 24 10.60 6.44 8.06
CA GLY A 24 11.80 6.57 8.88
C GLY A 24 11.66 5.85 10.22
N GLU A 25 12.64 6.03 11.11
CA GLU A 25 12.68 5.35 12.41
C GLU A 25 11.42 5.59 13.28
N ASN A 26 10.77 6.74 13.11
CA ASN A 26 9.56 7.13 13.84
C ASN A 26 8.25 6.83 13.09
N GLY A 27 8.30 6.07 11.99
CA GLY A 27 7.15 5.75 11.14
C GLY A 27 7.07 6.60 9.88
N TYR A 28 5.85 6.74 9.35
CA TYR A 28 5.60 7.41 8.07
C TYR A 28 5.53 8.94 8.21
N ASP A 29 6.28 9.66 7.35
CA ASP A 29 6.18 11.11 7.22
C ASP A 29 4.96 11.46 6.36
N LEU A 30 3.79 11.53 7.01
CA LEU A 30 2.50 11.78 6.38
C LEU A 30 2.48 13.12 5.63
N LYS A 31 3.13 14.14 6.17
CA LYS A 31 3.21 15.46 5.54
C LYS A 31 3.97 15.36 4.22
N LYS A 32 5.12 14.66 4.22
CA LYS A 32 5.89 14.44 3.00
C LYS A 32 5.16 13.54 2.00
N ILE A 33 4.39 12.55 2.46
CA ILE A 33 3.52 11.75 1.58
C ILE A 33 2.49 12.66 0.89
N GLU A 34 1.80 13.50 1.65
CA GLU A 34 0.77 14.39 1.13
C GLU A 34 1.34 15.50 0.22
N GLU A 35 2.48 16.09 0.57
CA GLU A 35 3.05 17.24 -0.16
C GLU A 35 3.93 16.83 -1.34
N SER A 36 4.66 15.72 -1.24
CA SER A 36 5.75 15.39 -2.16
C SER A 36 5.59 14.07 -2.91
N PHE A 37 4.80 13.11 -2.39
CA PHE A 37 4.63 11.82 -3.06
C PHE A 37 3.54 11.90 -4.13
N ARG A 38 3.96 12.18 -5.36
CA ARG A 38 3.08 12.35 -6.52
C ARG A 38 3.05 11.08 -7.38
N LEU A 39 1.83 10.56 -7.59
CA LEU A 39 1.54 9.53 -8.56
C LEU A 39 1.30 10.20 -9.92
N PRO A 40 1.65 9.57 -11.05
CA PRO A 40 1.49 10.15 -12.39
C PRO A 40 0.02 10.04 -12.87
N CYS A 41 -0.93 10.60 -12.10
CA CYS A 41 -2.36 10.43 -12.35
C CYS A 41 -2.82 11.09 -13.66
N ASP A 42 -2.13 12.13 -14.11
CA ASP A 42 -2.39 12.77 -15.41
C ASP A 42 -2.04 11.83 -16.58
N GLU A 43 -1.10 10.90 -16.38
CA GLU A 43 -0.65 9.96 -17.41
C GLU A 43 -1.47 8.66 -17.40
N ILE A 44 -1.79 8.13 -16.20
CA ILE A 44 -2.43 6.82 -16.05
C ILE A 44 -3.92 6.88 -15.74
N GLY A 45 -4.42 8.07 -15.39
CA GLY A 45 -5.80 8.29 -14.97
C GLY A 45 -6.07 7.96 -13.50
N ASN A 46 -7.13 8.56 -12.96
CA ASN A 46 -7.48 8.49 -11.54
C ASN A 46 -7.76 7.05 -11.05
N ASP A 47 -8.43 6.22 -11.86
CA ASP A 47 -8.74 4.84 -11.49
C ASP A 47 -7.46 4.03 -11.23
N ASP A 48 -6.45 4.14 -12.10
CA ASP A 48 -5.18 3.42 -11.93
C ASP A 48 -4.33 4.02 -10.81
N CYS A 49 -4.44 5.33 -10.59
CA CYS A 49 -3.82 6.00 -9.45
C CYS A 49 -4.40 5.54 -8.11
N ILE A 50 -5.73 5.42 -8.01
CA ILE A 50 -6.39 4.86 -6.82
C ILE A 50 -5.97 3.40 -6.62
N ALA A 51 -5.91 2.60 -7.69
CA ALA A 51 -5.44 1.23 -7.60
C ALA A 51 -4.00 1.12 -7.06
N ARG A 52 -3.10 2.02 -7.47
CA ARG A 52 -1.74 2.11 -6.90
C ARG A 52 -1.76 2.50 -5.42
N ALA A 53 -2.59 3.47 -5.05
CA ALA A 53 -2.73 3.88 -3.66
C ALA A 53 -3.26 2.74 -2.77
N LEU A 54 -4.25 1.98 -3.24
CA LEU A 54 -4.75 0.78 -2.58
C LEU A 54 -3.65 -0.27 -2.41
N GLY A 55 -2.79 -0.46 -3.43
CA GLY A 55 -1.61 -1.31 -3.33
C GLY A 55 -0.65 -0.90 -2.22
N VAL A 56 -0.33 0.40 -2.15
CA VAL A 56 0.51 0.97 -1.07
C VAL A 56 -0.14 0.75 0.30
N GLY A 57 -1.44 1.00 0.44
CA GLY A 57 -2.16 0.78 1.69
C GLY A 57 -2.13 -0.68 2.14
N ALA A 58 -2.44 -1.63 1.25
CA ALA A 58 -2.43 -3.05 1.58
C ALA A 58 -1.04 -3.53 2.00
N CYS A 59 0.01 -3.13 1.26
CA CYS A 59 1.37 -3.52 1.58
C CYS A 59 1.87 -2.87 2.87
N THR A 60 1.50 -1.61 3.12
CA THR A 60 1.78 -0.93 4.40
C THR A 60 1.20 -1.73 5.56
N TRP A 61 -0.06 -2.17 5.45
CA TRP A 61 -0.67 -2.98 6.51
C TRP A 61 0.13 -4.25 6.79
N ILE A 62 0.50 -4.97 5.74
CA ILE A 62 1.32 -6.19 5.83
C ILE A 62 2.69 -5.93 6.44
N PHE A 63 3.38 -4.87 6.03
CA PHE A 63 4.69 -4.52 6.59
C PHE A 63 4.61 -4.21 8.08
N GLU A 64 3.57 -3.49 8.51
CA GLU A 64 3.36 -3.17 9.92
C GLU A 64 3.02 -4.40 10.76
N ILE A 65 2.25 -5.36 10.21
CA ILE A 65 2.06 -6.68 10.85
C ILE A 65 3.39 -7.41 11.01
N ASN A 66 4.24 -7.39 9.97
CA ASN A 66 5.55 -8.05 10.03
C ASN A 66 6.48 -7.43 11.08
N LYS A 67 6.29 -6.15 11.42
CA LYS A 67 6.93 -5.44 12.54
C LYS A 67 6.27 -5.71 13.91
N ASP A 68 5.46 -6.76 14.01
CA ASP A 68 4.80 -7.22 15.24
C ASP A 68 3.79 -6.21 15.84
N LYS A 69 3.25 -5.31 15.02
CA LYS A 69 2.15 -4.45 15.45
C LYS A 69 0.85 -5.23 15.57
N GLU A 70 -0.02 -4.76 16.48
CA GLU A 70 -1.39 -5.26 16.59
C GLU A 70 -2.14 -5.00 15.28
N THR A 71 -3.02 -5.91 14.88
CA THR A 71 -3.69 -5.89 13.57
C THR A 71 -4.50 -4.61 13.31
N GLY A 72 -5.22 -4.12 14.30
CA GLY A 72 -5.96 -2.87 14.23
C GLY A 72 -5.05 -1.64 14.22
N GLU A 73 -3.94 -1.66 14.96
CA GLU A 73 -2.92 -0.60 14.90
C GLU A 73 -2.27 -0.54 13.52
N ALA A 74 -1.84 -1.68 12.98
CA ALA A 74 -1.24 -1.81 11.66
C ALA A 74 -2.21 -1.31 10.56
N LEU A 75 -3.50 -1.66 10.65
CA LEU A 75 -4.52 -1.19 9.72
C LEU A 75 -4.72 0.33 9.81
N LYS A 76 -4.76 0.89 11.04
CA LYS A 76 -4.88 2.33 11.25
C LYS A 76 -3.70 3.11 10.64
N ILE A 77 -2.49 2.58 10.74
CA ILE A 77 -1.30 3.17 10.10
C ILE A 77 -1.46 3.13 8.58
N ALA A 78 -1.80 1.97 8.02
CA ALA A 78 -2.05 1.80 6.59
C ALA A 78 -3.12 2.75 6.04
N ASP A 79 -4.24 2.91 6.76
CA ASP A 79 -5.31 3.85 6.40
C ASP A 79 -4.82 5.29 6.41
N THR A 80 -4.01 5.66 7.41
CA THR A 80 -3.47 7.02 7.51
C THR A 80 -2.53 7.34 6.34
N VAL A 81 -1.69 6.36 5.96
CA VAL A 81 -0.82 6.45 4.79
C VAL A 81 -1.63 6.54 3.49
N LEU A 82 -2.65 5.69 3.34
CA LEU A 82 -3.55 5.71 2.18
C LEU A 82 -4.27 7.05 2.05
N ILE A 83 -4.81 7.59 3.14
CA ILE A 83 -5.49 8.90 3.14
C ILE A 83 -4.54 10.02 2.75
N ALA A 84 -3.32 10.06 3.30
CA ALA A 84 -2.32 11.07 2.94
C ALA A 84 -1.97 11.00 1.44
N LEU A 85 -1.82 9.78 0.91
CA LEU A 85 -1.52 9.55 -0.50
C LEU A 85 -2.66 10.01 -1.42
N LEU A 86 -3.91 9.69 -1.08
CA LEU A 86 -5.08 10.11 -1.85
C LEU A 86 -5.25 11.62 -1.82
N LYS A 87 -5.11 12.25 -0.65
CA LYS A 87 -5.18 13.71 -0.49
C LYS A 87 -4.11 14.42 -1.32
N GLY A 88 -2.85 13.98 -1.21
CA GLY A 88 -1.74 14.57 -1.96
C GLY A 88 -1.93 14.51 -3.47
N ASN A 89 -2.64 13.49 -3.95
CA ASN A 89 -2.89 13.29 -5.38
C ASN A 89 -4.29 13.76 -5.83
N ASN A 90 -5.03 14.47 -4.97
CA ASN A 90 -6.38 14.97 -5.24
C ASN A 90 -7.36 13.88 -5.72
N LEU A 91 -7.28 12.70 -5.10
CA LEU A 91 -8.12 11.54 -5.43
C LEU A 91 -9.22 11.38 -4.38
N ASP A 92 -10.45 11.18 -4.84
CA ASP A 92 -11.57 10.78 -3.98
C ASP A 92 -11.68 9.25 -3.97
N LEU A 93 -11.50 8.64 -2.80
CA LEU A 93 -11.66 7.19 -2.62
C LEU A 93 -13.05 6.70 -3.06
N LYS A 94 -14.10 7.51 -2.90
CA LYS A 94 -15.47 7.12 -3.29
C LYS A 94 -15.60 6.94 -4.80
N SER A 95 -14.76 7.60 -5.60
CA SER A 95 -14.77 7.48 -7.06
C SER A 95 -14.36 6.08 -7.54
N MET A 96 -13.81 5.23 -6.65
CA MET A 96 -13.47 3.85 -6.97
C MET A 96 -14.67 2.90 -7.03
N LEU A 97 -15.83 3.34 -6.53
CA LEU A 97 -17.02 2.51 -6.39
C LEU A 97 -18.00 2.71 -7.55
N GLU A 98 -18.65 1.63 -7.94
CA GLU A 98 -19.85 1.63 -8.77
C GLU A 98 -21.08 2.02 -7.93
N LYS A 99 -22.22 2.27 -8.59
CA LYS A 99 -23.48 2.67 -7.92
C LYS A 99 -24.01 1.65 -6.93
N ASP A 100 -23.70 0.37 -7.13
CA ASP A 100 -24.07 -0.73 -6.24
C ASP A 100 -23.14 -0.83 -5.01
N GLY A 101 -22.08 -0.01 -4.95
CA GLY A 101 -21.10 0.02 -3.87
C GLY A 101 -19.94 -0.97 -4.03
N LEU A 102 -19.85 -1.68 -5.15
CA LEU A 102 -18.71 -2.54 -5.49
C LEU A 102 -17.57 -1.73 -6.09
N ILE A 103 -16.32 -2.20 -5.96
CA ILE A 103 -15.19 -1.52 -6.61
C ILE A 103 -15.25 -1.77 -8.12
N LYS A 104 -15.01 -0.72 -8.92
CA LYS A 104 -14.92 -0.85 -10.39
C LYS A 104 -13.96 -1.97 -10.79
N ASN A 105 -14.37 -2.81 -11.75
CA ASN A 105 -13.57 -3.97 -12.17
C ASN A 105 -12.15 -3.62 -12.61
N LYS A 106 -11.95 -2.46 -13.28
CA LYS A 106 -10.61 -2.00 -13.69
C LYS A 106 -9.71 -1.77 -12.47
N ILE A 107 -10.20 -1.05 -11.47
CA ILE A 107 -9.48 -0.77 -10.23
C ILE A 107 -9.21 -2.06 -9.47
N LYS A 108 -10.20 -2.95 -9.37
CA LYS A 108 -10.05 -4.23 -8.66
C LYS A 108 -8.92 -5.08 -9.24
N LYS A 109 -8.84 -5.18 -10.58
CA LYS A 109 -7.77 -5.91 -11.28
C LYS A 109 -6.40 -5.27 -11.05
N GLU A 110 -6.28 -3.96 -11.28
CA GLU A 110 -5.01 -3.25 -11.13
C GLU A 110 -4.54 -3.26 -9.66
N ALA A 111 -5.43 -3.02 -8.70
CA ALA A 111 -5.10 -3.06 -7.29
C ALA A 111 -4.64 -4.46 -6.88
N THR A 112 -5.33 -5.51 -7.32
CA THR A 112 -4.91 -6.90 -7.07
C THR A 112 -3.49 -7.16 -7.57
N TYR A 113 -3.18 -6.71 -8.79
CA TYR A 113 -1.83 -6.80 -9.35
C TYR A 113 -0.79 -6.07 -8.49
N ARG A 114 -1.09 -4.83 -8.07
CA ARG A 114 -0.18 -4.01 -7.24
C ARG A 114 0.03 -4.58 -5.84
N ILE A 115 -1.03 -5.08 -5.19
CA ILE A 115 -0.95 -5.69 -3.85
C ILE A 115 -0.06 -6.94 -3.91
N ASN A 116 -0.07 -7.70 -5.01
CA ASN A 116 0.80 -8.86 -5.15
C ASN A 116 2.29 -8.53 -5.21
N PHE A 117 2.71 -7.26 -5.32
CA PHE A 117 4.12 -6.91 -5.15
C PHE A 117 4.66 -7.14 -3.74
N CYS A 118 3.79 -7.16 -2.72
CA CYS A 118 4.17 -7.56 -1.36
C CYS A 118 3.77 -8.99 -1.01
N ARG A 119 3.55 -9.88 -2.00
CA ARG A 119 3.11 -11.27 -1.78
C ARG A 119 3.96 -12.02 -0.76
N GLU A 120 5.28 -11.96 -0.87
CA GLU A 120 6.20 -12.66 0.04
C GLU A 120 6.09 -12.14 1.48
N GLU A 121 5.81 -10.85 1.62
CA GLU A 121 5.63 -10.22 2.92
C GLU A 121 4.25 -10.55 3.50
N THR A 122 3.24 -10.65 2.64
CA THR A 122 1.92 -11.15 3.00
C THR A 122 2.02 -12.57 3.54
N LYS A 123 2.80 -13.44 2.87
CA LYS A 123 3.03 -14.83 3.31
C LYS A 123 3.60 -14.91 4.73
N LYS A 124 4.56 -14.04 5.05
CA LYS A 124 5.14 -13.91 6.41
C LYS A 124 4.15 -13.36 7.43
N ALA A 125 3.23 -12.48 7.00
CA ALA A 125 2.25 -11.84 7.86
C ALA A 125 1.05 -12.75 8.18
N ILE A 126 0.69 -13.70 7.31
CA ILE A 126 -0.50 -14.57 7.50
C ILE A 126 -0.54 -15.23 8.89
N PRO A 127 0.53 -15.88 9.40
CA PRO A 127 0.52 -16.47 10.74
C PRO A 127 0.31 -15.45 11.87
N LYS A 128 0.74 -14.19 11.67
CA LYS A 128 0.57 -13.11 12.65
C LYS A 128 -0.84 -12.51 12.60
N LEU A 129 -1.46 -12.47 11.41
CA LEU A 129 -2.84 -12.02 11.21
C LEU A 129 -3.86 -13.00 11.79
N ILE A 130 -3.61 -14.30 11.65
CA ILE A 130 -4.55 -15.34 12.08
C ILE A 130 -4.24 -15.74 13.51
N LYS A 131 -4.78 -14.97 14.46
CA LYS A 131 -4.63 -15.21 15.90
C LYS A 131 -5.43 -16.42 16.41
N LYS A 132 -6.49 -16.82 15.70
CA LYS A 132 -7.36 -17.95 16.07
C LYS A 132 -7.80 -18.70 14.83
N LEU A 133 -7.62 -20.02 14.86
CA LEU A 133 -8.15 -20.95 13.87
C LEU A 133 -9.36 -21.69 14.48
N PRO A 134 -10.33 -22.11 13.66
CA PRO A 134 -11.35 -23.05 14.10
C PRO A 134 -10.72 -24.35 14.64
N GLU A 135 -11.43 -25.05 15.50
CA GLU A 135 -10.96 -26.33 16.04
C GLU A 135 -10.69 -27.34 14.91
N GLY A 136 -9.55 -28.04 14.98
CA GLY A 136 -9.11 -28.99 13.95
C GLY A 136 -8.48 -28.35 12.70
N VAL A 137 -8.40 -27.02 12.61
CA VAL A 137 -7.80 -26.31 11.48
C VAL A 137 -6.34 -25.96 11.79
N VAL A 138 -5.42 -26.46 10.96
CA VAL A 138 -3.98 -26.14 11.04
C VAL A 138 -3.62 -25.12 9.98
N LEU A 139 -2.73 -24.18 10.31
CA LEU A 139 -2.16 -23.23 9.36
C LEU A 139 -0.87 -23.82 8.76
N ASP A 140 -1.04 -24.79 7.86
CA ASP A 140 0.05 -25.41 7.10
C ASP A 140 0.52 -24.52 5.93
N GLU A 141 1.57 -24.94 5.24
CA GLU A 141 2.17 -24.18 4.14
C GLU A 141 1.20 -23.97 2.97
N GLU A 142 0.38 -24.98 2.65
CA GLU A 142 -0.64 -24.90 1.59
C GLU A 142 -1.68 -23.84 1.94
N ARG A 143 -2.21 -23.88 3.18
CA ARG A 143 -3.18 -22.89 3.65
C ARG A 143 -2.58 -21.49 3.73
N ILE A 144 -1.33 -21.34 4.13
CA ILE A 144 -0.62 -20.05 4.09
C ILE A 144 -0.56 -19.53 2.66
N GLU A 145 -0.22 -20.37 1.69
CA GLU A 145 -0.15 -20.00 0.28
C GLU A 145 -1.52 -19.58 -0.27
N ASP A 146 -2.57 -20.34 0.04
CA ASP A 146 -3.95 -20.04 -0.32
C ASP A 146 -4.41 -18.70 0.25
N LEU A 147 -4.20 -18.47 1.54
CA LEU A 147 -4.54 -17.23 2.22
C LEU A 147 -3.78 -16.03 1.63
N THR A 148 -2.50 -16.25 1.29
CA THR A 148 -1.68 -15.24 0.61
C THR A 148 -2.23 -14.94 -0.79
N SER A 149 -2.74 -15.94 -1.52
CA SER A 149 -3.36 -15.75 -2.85
C SER A 149 -4.65 -14.94 -2.81
N VAL A 150 -5.48 -15.11 -1.77
CA VAL A 150 -6.77 -14.42 -1.66
C VAL A 150 -6.67 -13.07 -0.95
N PHE A 151 -5.57 -12.79 -0.26
CA PHE A 151 -5.36 -11.54 0.51
C PHE A 151 -5.71 -10.26 -0.27
N PRO A 152 -5.29 -10.06 -1.54
CA PRO A 152 -5.64 -8.84 -2.27
C PRO A 152 -7.14 -8.63 -2.40
N LEU A 153 -7.89 -9.69 -2.70
CA LEU A 153 -9.34 -9.63 -2.83
C LEU A 153 -10.01 -9.41 -1.47
N GLN A 154 -9.49 -10.05 -0.42
CA GLN A 154 -9.97 -9.86 0.95
C GLN A 154 -9.80 -8.39 1.39
N TYR A 155 -8.63 -7.80 1.18
CA TYR A 155 -8.36 -6.39 1.49
C TYR A 155 -9.33 -5.45 0.76
N LEU A 156 -9.53 -5.65 -0.56
CA LEU A 156 -10.45 -4.83 -1.35
C LEU A 156 -11.90 -4.99 -0.90
N SER A 157 -12.30 -6.20 -0.48
CA SER A 157 -13.66 -6.46 0.02
C SER A 157 -14.00 -5.65 1.28
N MET A 158 -13.00 -5.25 2.09
CA MET A 158 -13.22 -4.42 3.27
C MET A 158 -13.84 -3.07 2.90
N PHE A 159 -13.41 -2.45 1.80
CA PHE A 159 -13.98 -1.20 1.31
C PHE A 159 -15.39 -1.40 0.74
N GLU A 160 -15.64 -2.50 0.03
CA GLU A 160 -16.97 -2.86 -0.49
C GLU A 160 -17.97 -3.15 0.65
N GLN A 161 -17.52 -3.68 1.78
CA GLN A 161 -18.35 -3.87 2.97
C GLN A 161 -18.66 -2.52 3.64
N MET A 162 -17.64 -1.68 3.86
CA MET A 162 -17.82 -0.36 4.46
C MET A 162 -18.76 0.55 3.67
N SER A 163 -18.79 0.43 2.34
CA SER A 163 -19.70 1.20 1.48
C SER A 163 -21.17 0.80 1.70
N LYS A 164 -21.43 -0.49 1.92
CA LYS A 164 -22.78 -1.05 2.14
C LYS A 164 -23.35 -0.69 3.51
N PHE A 165 -22.51 -0.58 4.54
CA PHE A 165 -22.93 -0.18 5.90
C PHE A 165 -23.26 1.31 6.04
N LYS A 166 -22.89 2.16 5.08
CA LYS A 166 -23.16 3.62 5.10
C LYS A 166 -24.41 4.02 4.28
N LYS A 167 -25.18 3.06 3.78
CA LYS A 167 -26.53 3.28 3.23
C LYS A 167 -27.56 3.15 4.34
#